data_AF-A0A350D4J9-F1
#
_entry.id   AF-A0A350D4J9-F1
#
_cell.length_a   1.000
_cell.length_b   1.000
_cell.length_c   1.000
_cell.angle_alpha   90.00
_cell.angle_beta   90.00
_cell.angle_gamma   90.00
#
_symmetry.space_group_name_H-M   'P 1'
#
loop_
_entity.id
_entity.type
_entity.pdbx_description
1 polymer ?
#
loop_
_entity_poly.entity_id
_entity_poly.type
_entity_poly.pdbx_seq_one_letter_code
_entity_poly.pdbx_strand_id
1 'polypeptide(L)'
;FRAIIDLSAGLEAQTEINFRGRRWKTPYYAGLRIDPQPMKDISSTYYYLTFGSGLGNDYFVLSFSTAIGFEHGSGHHLKNQKIVVTLDLNPAEIFKAKARR
;
A
#
# COMPACT_ATOMS: atom_id res chain seq x y z
N PHE A 1 0.33 6.47 -30.56
CA PHE A 1 -0.03 6.06 -29.18
C PHE A 1 0.67 4.75 -28.86
N ARG A 2 1.34 4.64 -27.70
CA ARG A 2 2.02 3.42 -27.26
C ARG A 2 1.15 2.79 -26.16
N ALA A 3 0.76 1.53 -26.32
CA ALA A 3 0.01 0.82 -25.30
C ALA A 3 0.92 0.53 -24.10
N ILE A 4 0.46 0.87 -22.90
CA ILE A 4 1.16 0.58 -21.65
C ILE A 4 0.25 -0.28 -20.80
N ILE A 5 0.86 -1.27 -20.18
CA ILE A 5 0.20 -2.17 -19.24
C ILE A 5 0.87 -1.91 -17.88
N ASP A 6 0.10 -1.34 -16.95
CA ASP A 6 0.47 -1.28 -15.54
C ASP A 6 0.08 -2.61 -14.89
N LEU A 7 1.03 -3.22 -14.18
CA LEU A 7 0.83 -4.49 -13.49
C LEU A 7 1.09 -4.32 -12.01
N SER A 8 0.11 -4.70 -11.19
CA SER A 8 0.24 -4.69 -9.74
C SER A 8 -0.24 -6.00 -9.12
N ALA A 9 0.48 -6.47 -8.12
CA ALA A 9 0.09 -7.61 -7.30
C ALA A 9 0.25 -7.25 -5.82
N GLY A 10 -0.71 -7.68 -5.00
CA GLY A 10 -0.72 -7.37 -3.58
C GLY A 10 -1.24 -8.54 -2.75
N LEU A 11 -0.74 -8.62 -1.52
CA LEU A 11 -1.19 -9.54 -0.49
C LEU A 11 -1.71 -8.72 0.68
N GLU A 12 -2.87 -9.14 1.18
CA GLU A 12 -3.48 -8.58 2.38
C GLU A 12 -3.71 -9.71 3.37
N ALA A 13 -3.30 -9.49 4.61
CA ALA A 13 -3.58 -10.37 5.73
C ALA A 13 -4.14 -9.55 6.89
N GLN A 14 -4.98 -10.17 7.71
CA GLN A 14 -5.51 -9.52 8.90
C GLN A 14 -5.46 -10.48 10.07
N THR A 15 -4.95 -10.00 11.19
CA THR A 15 -5.01 -10.70 12.47
C THR A 15 -5.98 -10.01 13.40
N GLU A 16 -6.52 -10.81 14.30
CA GLU A 16 -7.46 -10.35 15.30
C GLU A 16 -7.12 -10.98 16.64
N ILE A 17 -7.09 -10.15 17.68
CA ILE A 17 -6.79 -10.57 19.04
C ILE A 17 -7.72 -9.88 20.02
N ASN A 18 -8.22 -10.65 20.99
CA ASN A 18 -8.93 -10.10 22.13
C ASN A 18 -7.93 -9.78 23.25
N PHE A 19 -7.75 -8.50 23.55
CA PHE A 19 -6.83 -8.05 24.60
C PHE A 19 -7.53 -7.04 25.50
N ARG A 20 -7.50 -7.29 26.82
CA ARG A 20 -8.22 -6.49 27.85
C ARG A 20 -9.72 -6.32 27.57
N GLY A 21 -10.37 -7.40 27.13
CA GLY A 21 -11.82 -7.39 26.83
C GLY A 21 -12.20 -6.57 25.61
N ARG A 22 -11.22 -6.15 24.78
CA ARG A 22 -11.44 -5.41 23.53
C ARG A 22 -10.91 -6.20 22.35
N ARG A 23 -11.62 -6.10 21.22
CA ARG A 23 -11.22 -6.70 19.95
C ARG A 23 -10.25 -5.75 19.26
N TRP A 24 -9.02 -6.22 19.07
CA TRP A 24 -8.00 -5.51 18.31
C TRP A 24 -7.81 -6.19 16.97
N LYS A 25 -7.73 -5.38 15.90
CA LYS A 25 -7.43 -5.86 14.56
C LYS A 25 -6.17 -5.21 14.04
N THR A 26 -5.38 -5.99 13.33
CA THR A 26 -4.12 -5.54 12.72
C THR A 26 -4.07 -6.06 11.28
N PRO A 27 -4.21 -5.20 10.27
CA PRO A 27 -3.97 -5.60 8.90
C PRO A 27 -2.48 -5.54 8.56
N TYR A 28 -2.10 -6.28 7.54
CA TYR A 28 -0.79 -6.28 6.92
C TYR A 28 -0.98 -6.27 5.41
N TYR A 29 -0.31 -5.34 4.75
CA TYR A 29 -0.36 -5.14 3.31
C TYR A 29 1.06 -5.24 2.76
N ALA A 30 1.22 -5.96 1.66
CA ALA A 30 2.45 -5.99 0.88
C ALA A 30 2.08 -6.01 -0.60
N GLY A 31 2.86 -5.32 -1.43
CA GLY A 31 2.54 -5.25 -2.85
C GLY A 31 3.70 -4.81 -3.72
N LEU A 32 3.59 -5.15 -4.99
CA LEU A 32 4.50 -4.79 -6.06
C LEU A 32 3.70 -4.13 -7.18
N ARG A 33 4.24 -3.07 -7.77
CA ARG A 33 3.68 -2.43 -8.96
C ARG A 33 4.78 -2.14 -9.97
N ILE A 34 4.48 -2.39 -11.23
CA ILE A 34 5.34 -2.12 -12.38
C ILE A 34 4.57 -1.15 -13.27
N ASP A 35 5.09 0.08 -13.36
CA ASP A 35 4.49 1.19 -14.10
C ASP A 35 5.44 1.64 -15.22
N PRO A 36 5.27 1.12 -16.45
CA PRO A 36 6.04 1.58 -17.61
C PRO A 36 5.57 2.97 -18.04
N GLN A 37 6.44 3.97 -17.97
CA GLN A 37 6.08 5.34 -18.37
C GLN A 37 6.34 5.60 -19.86
N PRO A 38 5.35 6.15 -20.59
CA PRO A 38 5.52 6.50 -22.00
C PRO A 38 6.21 7.85 -22.09
N MET A 39 7.53 7.87 -22.02
CA MET A 39 8.29 9.07 -22.35
C MET A 39 8.64 9.08 -23.85
N LYS A 40 8.73 10.28 -24.44
CA LYS A 40 8.97 10.48 -25.88
C LYS A 40 10.37 10.01 -26.31
N ASP A 41 11.38 10.15 -25.44
CA ASP A 41 12.79 9.97 -25.83
C ASP A 41 13.46 8.72 -25.22
N ILE A 42 13.17 8.36 -23.97
CA ILE A 42 13.79 7.22 -23.28
C ILE A 42 12.71 6.43 -22.53
N SER A 43 12.61 5.12 -22.75
CA SER A 43 11.68 4.29 -21.98
C SER A 43 12.12 4.21 -20.53
N SER A 44 11.25 4.59 -19.60
CA SER A 44 11.47 4.50 -18.16
C SER A 44 10.39 3.63 -17.54
N THR A 45 10.77 2.74 -16.62
CA THR A 45 9.86 1.89 -15.88
C THR A 45 10.07 2.11 -14.40
N TYR A 46 8.98 2.34 -13.68
CA TYR A 46 9.00 2.47 -12.23
C TYR A 46 8.56 1.15 -11.58
N TYR A 47 9.39 0.69 -10.66
CA TYR A 47 9.09 -0.45 -9.79
C TYR A 47 8.78 0.07 -8.40
N TYR A 48 7.61 -0.26 -7.87
CA TYR A 48 7.22 0.11 -6.52
C TYR A 48 7.12 -1.13 -5.64
N LEU A 49 7.77 -1.06 -4.48
CA LEU A 49 7.51 -1.94 -3.35
C LEU A 49 6.63 -1.20 -2.35
N THR A 50 5.46 -1.75 -2.05
CA THR A 50 4.52 -1.16 -1.09
C THR A 50 4.35 -2.09 0.10
N PHE A 51 4.30 -1.51 1.30
CA PHE A 51 3.94 -2.26 2.50
C PHE A 51 3.24 -1.35 3.50
N GLY A 52 2.38 -1.95 4.32
CA GLY A 52 1.61 -1.21 5.30
C GLY A 52 1.07 -2.10 6.39
N SER A 53 0.70 -1.49 7.50
CA SER A 53 0.03 -2.16 8.59
C SER A 53 -0.80 -1.14 9.37
N GLY A 54 -1.60 -1.61 10.29
CA GLY A 54 -2.33 -0.73 11.19
C GLY A 54 -2.72 -1.47 12.45
N LEU A 55 -3.26 -0.74 13.40
CA LEU A 55 -3.84 -1.26 14.62
C LEU A 55 -5.13 -0.51 14.88
N GLY A 56 -6.19 -1.23 15.21
CA GLY A 56 -7.48 -0.61 15.44
C GLY A 56 -8.33 -1.38 16.42
N ASN A 57 -9.21 -0.64 17.09
CA ASN A 57 -10.26 -1.11 17.98
C ASN A 57 -11.47 -0.18 17.86
N ASP A 58 -12.48 -0.37 18.72
CA ASP A 58 -13.73 0.40 18.65
C ASP A 58 -13.57 1.92 18.91
N TYR A 59 -12.41 2.36 19.42
CA TYR A 59 -12.13 3.77 19.73
C TYR A 59 -11.27 4.47 18.69
N PHE A 60 -10.34 3.74 18.06
CA PHE A 60 -9.45 4.34 17.08
C PHE A 60 -8.95 3.31 16.06
N VAL A 61 -8.58 3.80 14.89
CA VAL A 61 -7.81 3.08 13.88
C VAL A 61 -6.60 3.90 13.52
N LEU A 62 -5.41 3.33 13.74
CA LEU A 62 -4.14 3.89 13.29
C LEU A 62 -3.62 3.02 12.15
N SER A 63 -3.33 3.62 11.00
CA SER A 63 -2.74 2.92 9.87
C SER A 63 -1.49 3.63 9.37
N PHE A 64 -0.57 2.83 8.87
CA PHE A 64 0.69 3.22 8.25
C PHE A 64 0.82 2.50 6.92
N SER A 65 1.28 3.19 5.89
CA SER A 65 1.61 2.58 4.60
C SER A 65 2.75 3.36 3.95
N THR A 66 3.61 2.64 3.24
CA THR A 66 4.71 3.22 2.50
C THR A 66 4.84 2.60 1.12
N ALA A 67 5.32 3.39 0.18
CA ALA A 67 5.65 2.99 -1.18
C ALA A 67 7.05 3.48 -1.50
N ILE A 68 7.93 2.56 -1.89
CA ILE A 68 9.30 2.84 -2.30
C ILE A 68 9.39 2.52 -3.79
N GLY A 69 9.57 3.57 -4.60
CA GLY A 69 9.69 3.52 -6.05
C GLY A 69 11.14 3.63 -6.50
N PHE A 70 11.53 2.77 -7.41
CA PHE A 70 12.82 2.82 -8.11
C PHE A 70 12.57 2.94 -9.60
N GLU A 71 13.23 3.90 -10.20
CA GLU A 71 13.16 4.14 -11.63
C GLU A 71 14.31 3.43 -12.36
N HIS A 72 13.97 2.78 -13.48
CA HIS A 72 14.93 2.15 -14.36
C HIS A 72 14.70 2.62 -15.79
N GLY A 73 15.72 3.22 -16.42
CA GLY A 73 15.71 3.56 -17.84
C GLY A 73 16.18 4.97 -18.18
N SER A 74 15.84 6.01 -17.41
CA SER A 74 16.17 7.41 -17.78
C SER A 74 17.64 7.80 -17.62
N GLY A 75 18.45 6.96 -16.96
CA GLY A 75 19.83 7.29 -16.57
C GLY A 75 19.95 8.13 -15.29
N HIS A 76 18.85 8.70 -14.78
CA HIS A 76 18.84 9.51 -13.57
C HIS A 76 18.63 8.72 -12.27
N HIS A 77 18.31 7.42 -12.36
CA HIS A 77 18.12 6.52 -11.21
C HIS A 77 17.22 7.12 -10.12
N LEU A 78 16.08 7.67 -10.51
CA LEU A 78 15.18 8.36 -9.59
C LEU A 78 14.63 7.39 -8.54
N LYS A 79 14.66 7.84 -7.28
CA LYS A 79 14.03 7.15 -6.16
C LYS A 79 12.88 8.00 -5.65
N ASN A 80 11.73 7.37 -5.45
CA ASN A 80 10.57 8.01 -4.87
C ASN A 80 10.17 7.26 -3.59
N GLN A 81 9.81 7.99 -2.56
CA GLN A 81 9.29 7.40 -1.33
C GLN A 81 8.07 8.19 -0.89
N LYS A 82 6.99 7.46 -0.62
CA LYS A 82 5.77 8.03 -0.05
C LYS A 82 5.44 7.27 1.23
N ILE A 83 5.27 8.00 2.32
CA ILE A 83 4.78 7.47 3.59
C ILE A 83 3.44 8.14 3.89
N VAL A 84 2.48 7.34 4.34
CA VAL A 84 1.15 7.80 4.75
C VAL A 84 0.86 7.23 6.13
N VAL A 85 0.38 8.10 7.02
CA VAL A 85 -0.11 7.74 8.35
C VAL A 85 -1.52 8.30 8.48
N THR A 86 -2.45 7.48 8.92
CA THR A 86 -3.84 7.88 9.14
C THR A 86 -4.26 7.51 10.54
N LEU A 87 -4.89 8.44 11.25
CA LEU A 87 -5.54 8.20 12.53
C LEU A 87 -7.01 8.55 12.39
N ASP A 88 -7.87 7.58 12.66
CA ASP A 88 -9.31 7.74 12.72
C ASP A 88 -9.78 7.51 14.16
N LEU A 89 -10.71 8.35 14.63
CA LEU A 89 -11.24 8.34 16.00
C LEU A 89 -12.73 8.01 15.94
N ASN A 90 -13.17 7.08 16.77
CA ASN A 90 -14.51 6.48 16.74
C ASN A 90 -14.89 5.95 15.35
N PRO A 91 -14.07 5.04 14.78
CA PRO A 91 -14.29 4.53 13.43
C PRO A 91 -15.61 3.75 13.38
N ALA A 92 -16.41 3.98 12.34
CA ALA A 92 -17.63 3.21 12.11
C ALA A 92 -17.33 1.73 11.81
N GLU A 93 -16.16 1.44 11.23
CA GLU A 93 -15.69 0.08 10.95
C GLU A 93 -14.18 -0.04 11.17
N ILE A 94 -13.75 -1.12 11.82
CA ILE A 94 -12.32 -1.44 12.02
C ILE A 94 -11.84 -2.31 10.87
N PHE A 95 -11.06 -1.70 9.96
CA PHE A 95 -10.45 -2.26 8.75
C PHE A 95 -11.43 -3.13 7.92
N LYS A 96 -11.92 -2.58 6.79
CA LYS A 96 -12.79 -3.32 5.87
C LYS A 96 -12.08 -4.55 5.31
N ALA A 97 -12.56 -5.75 5.62
CA ALA A 97 -12.22 -6.93 4.85
C ALA A 97 -12.89 -6.83 3.47
N LYS A 98 -12.12 -6.66 2.39
CA LYS A 98 -12.68 -6.75 1.04
C LYS A 98 -13.10 -8.20 0.79
N ALA A 99 -14.40 -8.42 0.63
CA ALA A 99 -14.96 -9.74 0.34
C ALA A 99 -14.24 -10.38 -0.86
N ARG A 100 -13.85 -11.66 -0.71
CA ARG A 100 -13.50 -12.53 -1.83
C ARG A 100 -14.72 -12.57 -2.77
N ARG A 101 -14.60 -11.99 -3.96
CA ARG A 101 -15.49 -12.29 -5.09
C ARG A 101 -14.95 -13.48 -5.85
#